data_AF-A0A5N8ZBF6-F1
#
_entry.id   AF-A0A5N8ZBF6-F1
#
_cell.length_a   1.000
_cell.length_b   1.000
_cell.length_c   1.000
_cell.angle_alpha   90.00
_cell.angle_beta   90.00
_cell.angle_gamma   90.00
#
_symmetry.space_group_name_H-M   'P 1'
#
loop_
_entity.id
_entity.type
_entity.pdbx_description
1 polymer ?
#
loop_
_entity_poly.entity_id
_entity_poly.type
_entity_poly.pdbx_seq_one_letter_code
_entity_poly.pdbx_strand_id
1 'polypeptide(L)'
;MNVDIKDEKNKQVDIEILVDDFLVVKHLKNSANKIAQSTNIKGFRKGKAPYNIIESQYGKDYLLENSLDSIIQEVAQEVLENNDFEYPCAPKVDILEREPKLKLNLMVPMMPVVKVGN
;
A
#
# COMPACT_ATOMS: atom_id res chain seq x y z
N MET A 1 -11.30 1.78 5.94
CA MET A 1 -10.96 1.45 4.54
C MET A 1 -12.25 1.20 3.80
N ASN A 2 -12.33 1.59 2.53
CA ASN A 2 -13.47 1.22 1.68
C ASN A 2 -12.94 0.38 0.52
N VAL A 3 -13.54 -0.78 0.31
CA VAL A 3 -13.10 -1.77 -0.69
C VAL A 3 -14.28 -2.00 -1.63
N ASP A 4 -14.10 -1.66 -2.91
CA ASP A 4 -15.07 -1.94 -3.97
C ASP A 4 -14.54 -3.11 -4.81
N ILE A 5 -15.28 -4.21 -4.82
CA ILE A 5 -14.92 -5.43 -5.55
C ILE A 5 -15.74 -5.45 -6.83
N LYS A 6 -15.07 -5.35 -7.99
CA LYS A 6 -15.73 -5.46 -9.29
C LYS A 6 -15.47 -6.84 -9.89
N ASP A 7 -16.56 -7.50 -10.28
CA ASP A 7 -16.52 -8.88 -10.76
C ASP A 7 -16.41 -9.04 -12.30
N GLU A 8 -15.62 -10.06 -12.64
CA GLU A 8 -15.27 -10.76 -13.89
C GLU A 8 -15.34 -10.08 -15.27
N LYS A 9 -14.15 -9.74 -15.78
CA LYS A 9 -13.76 -10.12 -17.16
C LYS A 9 -12.51 -11.01 -17.11
N ASN A 10 -12.62 -12.27 -17.55
CA ASN A 10 -11.50 -13.22 -17.70
C ASN A 10 -10.90 -13.81 -16.40
N LYS A 11 -11.71 -14.19 -15.37
CA LYS A 11 -11.21 -14.82 -14.13
C LYS A 11 -10.21 -13.96 -13.34
N GLN A 12 -10.34 -12.65 -13.47
CA GLN A 12 -9.60 -11.65 -12.72
C GLN A 12 -10.62 -10.79 -11.99
N VAL A 13 -10.32 -10.51 -10.72
CA VAL A 13 -11.10 -9.60 -9.87
C VAL A 13 -10.29 -8.33 -9.72
N ASP A 14 -10.90 -7.20 -10.07
CA ASP A 14 -10.35 -5.87 -9.84
C ASP A 14 -10.92 -5.33 -8.54
N ILE A 15 -10.04 -5.05 -7.58
CA ILE A 15 -10.40 -4.53 -6.26
C ILE A 15 -9.90 -3.11 -6.15
N GLU A 16 -10.81 -2.15 -6.13
CA GLU A 16 -10.49 -0.76 -5.86
C GLU A 16 -10.46 -0.51 -4.35
N ILE A 17 -9.29 -0.13 -3.85
CA ILE A 17 -9.03 0.05 -2.43
C ILE A 17 -8.78 1.53 -2.15
N LEU A 18 -9.66 2.11 -1.32
CA LEU A 18 -9.46 3.43 -0.72
C LEU A 18 -8.73 3.28 0.61
N VAL A 19 -7.47 3.68 0.63
CA VAL A 19 -6.64 3.62 1.84
C VAL A 19 -7.02 4.76 2.77
N ASP A 20 -7.16 4.46 4.07
CA ASP A 20 -7.46 5.47 5.07
C ASP A 20 -6.25 6.38 5.34
N ASP A 21 -6.51 7.67 5.51
CA ASP A 21 -5.48 8.68 5.81
C ASP A 21 -4.67 8.33 7.08
N PHE A 22 -5.31 7.68 8.07
CA PHE A 22 -4.63 7.24 9.29
C PHE A 22 -3.51 6.23 8.99
N LEU A 23 -3.77 5.27 8.11
CA LEU A 23 -2.79 4.27 7.70
C LEU A 23 -1.64 4.95 6.96
N VAL A 24 -1.95 5.86 6.02
CA VAL A 24 -0.96 6.64 5.28
C VAL A 24 -0.04 7.41 6.24
N VAL A 25 -0.61 8.13 7.22
CA VAL A 25 0.17 8.90 8.21
C VAL A 25 1.07 8.00 9.07
N LYS A 26 0.59 6.80 9.46
CA LYS A 26 1.39 5.80 10.18
C LYS A 26 2.62 5.40 9.36
N HIS A 27 2.44 5.10 8.07
CA HIS A 27 3.54 4.70 7.20
C HIS A 27 4.50 5.86 6.86
N LEU A 28 3.99 7.09 6.69
CA LEU A 28 4.83 8.28 6.51
C LEU A 28 5.76 8.51 7.72
N LYS A 29 5.24 8.38 8.95
CA LYS A 29 6.06 8.49 10.17
C LYS A 29 7.11 7.39 10.26
N ASN A 30 6.75 6.16 9.90
CA ASN A 30 7.69 5.04 9.86
C ASN A 30 8.79 5.24 8.81
N SER A 31 8.43 5.75 7.63
CA SER A 31 9.38 6.12 6.57
C SER A 31 10.34 7.21 7.04
N ALA A 32 9.82 8.27 7.67
CA ALA A 32 10.64 9.32 8.25
C ALA A 32 11.63 8.78 9.30
N ASN A 33 11.18 7.88 10.18
CA ASN A 33 12.05 7.22 11.16
C ASN A 33 13.16 6.39 10.50
N LYS A 34 12.84 5.62 9.44
CA LYS A 34 13.84 4.84 8.68
C LYS A 34 14.88 5.77 8.03
N ILE A 35 14.43 6.86 7.42
CA ILE A 35 15.32 7.87 6.83
C ILE A 35 16.20 8.51 7.91
N ALA A 36 15.64 8.87 9.06
CA ALA A 36 16.41 9.44 10.16
C ALA A 36 17.50 8.48 10.71
N GLN A 37 17.30 7.17 10.58
CA GLN A 37 18.30 6.17 10.97
C GLN A 37 19.42 6.03 9.92
N SER A 38 19.08 6.12 8.63
CA SER A 38 20.04 5.99 7.53
C SER A 38 20.82 7.28 7.25
N THR A 39 20.24 8.45 7.52
CA THR A 39 20.83 9.74 7.20
C THR A 39 21.34 10.49 8.44
N ASN A 40 22.32 11.36 8.22
CA ASN A 40 22.91 12.16 9.29
C ASN A 40 22.32 13.58 9.27
N ILE A 41 21.22 13.78 10.01
CA ILE A 41 20.54 15.08 10.09
C ILE A 41 21.30 16.01 11.03
N LYS A 42 21.71 17.18 10.54
CA LYS A 42 22.48 18.17 11.31
C LYS A 42 21.68 18.59 12.57
N GLY A 43 22.35 18.60 13.72
CA GLY A 43 21.76 18.99 15.00
C GLY A 43 21.04 17.86 15.75
N PHE A 44 20.81 16.70 15.14
CA PHE A 44 20.17 15.57 15.79
C PHE A 44 21.09 14.35 15.82
N ARG A 45 21.03 13.60 16.93
CA ARG A 45 21.64 12.27 16.98
C ARG A 45 20.92 11.36 15.97
N LYS A 46 21.68 10.51 15.26
CA LYS A 46 21.13 9.54 14.29
C LYS A 46 19.90 8.82 14.85
N GLY A 47 18.82 8.80 14.05
CA GLY A 47 17.54 8.19 14.39
C GLY A 47 16.65 8.97 15.36
N LYS A 48 17.06 10.16 15.82
CA LYS A 48 16.31 10.97 16.80
C LYS A 48 15.87 12.33 16.26
N ALA A 49 15.83 12.48 14.94
CA ALA A 49 15.29 13.68 14.31
C ALA A 49 13.75 13.67 14.36
N PRO A 50 13.09 14.80 14.70
CA PRO A 50 11.63 14.92 14.63
C PRO A 50 11.09 14.84 13.20
N TYR A 51 9.86 14.36 13.05
CA TYR A 51 9.17 14.23 11.76
C TYR A 51 9.16 15.54 10.95
N ASN A 52 8.79 16.67 11.57
CA ASN A 52 8.66 17.97 10.88
C ASN A 52 9.98 18.43 10.24
N ILE A 53 11.13 18.09 10.84
CA ILE A 53 12.45 18.43 10.29
C ILE A 53 12.75 17.58 9.07
N ILE A 54 12.42 16.28 9.13
CA ILE A 54 12.63 15.34 8.03
C ILE A 54 11.74 15.71 6.85
N GLU A 55 10.47 16.00 7.10
CA GLU A 55 9.52 16.47 6.09
C GLU A 55 9.98 17.77 5.44
N SER A 56 10.47 18.74 6.24
CA SER A 56 11.01 20.00 5.70
C SER A 56 12.28 19.80 4.86
N GLN A 57 13.07 18.76 5.12
CA GLN A 57 14.34 18.53 4.44
C GLN A 57 14.18 17.68 3.17
N TYR A 58 13.34 16.66 3.20
CA TYR A 58 13.17 15.69 2.11
C TYR A 58 11.88 15.90 1.31
N GLY A 59 10.91 16.63 1.84
CA GLY A 59 9.59 16.81 1.25
C GLY A 59 8.64 15.66 1.57
N LYS A 60 7.35 15.96 1.53
CA LYS A 60 6.26 14.99 1.78
C LYS A 60 6.20 13.92 0.68
N ASP A 61 6.43 14.29 -0.58
CA ASP A 61 6.44 13.36 -1.72
C ASP A 61 7.50 12.27 -1.56
N TYR A 62 8.70 12.62 -1.14
CA TYR A 62 9.77 11.63 -0.94
C TYR A 62 9.43 10.64 0.18
N LEU A 63 8.83 11.14 1.27
CA LEU A 63 8.36 10.28 2.35
C LEU A 63 7.25 9.34 1.89
N LEU A 64 6.34 9.85 1.06
CA LEU A 64 5.23 9.08 0.48
C LEU A 64 5.78 7.96 -0.39
N GLU A 65 6.63 8.25 -1.36
CA GLU A 65 7.23 7.25 -2.26
C GLU A 65 7.94 6.14 -1.49
N ASN A 66 8.74 6.47 -0.48
CA ASN A 66 9.41 5.47 0.38
C ASN A 66 8.43 4.64 1.23
N SER A 67 7.22 5.14 1.45
CA SER A 67 6.19 4.47 2.23
C SER A 67 5.20 3.68 1.38
N LEU A 68 5.10 3.97 0.07
CA LEU A 68 4.12 3.36 -0.84
C LEU A 68 4.25 1.85 -0.87
N ASP A 69 5.45 1.29 -1.04
CA ASP A 69 5.65 -0.15 -1.08
C ASP A 69 5.15 -0.84 0.20
N SER A 70 5.43 -0.24 1.36
CA SER A 70 4.98 -0.78 2.65
C SER A 70 3.47 -0.69 2.82
N ILE A 71 2.85 0.41 2.35
CA ILE A 71 1.40 0.58 2.39
C ILE A 71 0.73 -0.44 1.47
N ILE A 72 1.22 -0.59 0.24
CA ILE A 72 0.69 -1.55 -0.74
C ILE A 72 0.73 -2.96 -0.18
N GLN A 73 1.86 -3.36 0.44
CA GLN A 73 1.98 -4.69 1.03
C GLN A 73 1.01 -4.92 2.19
N GLU A 74 0.90 -3.98 3.14
CA GLU A 74 -0.01 -4.09 4.29
C GLU A 74 -1.47 -4.15 3.83
N VAL A 75 -1.87 -3.26 2.92
CA VAL A 75 -3.24 -3.17 2.40
C VAL A 75 -3.61 -4.37 1.52
N ALA A 76 -2.73 -4.80 0.62
CA ALA A 76 -3.00 -5.96 -0.21
C ALA A 76 -3.13 -7.23 0.63
N GLN A 77 -2.26 -7.42 1.61
CA GLN A 77 -2.34 -8.57 2.51
C GLN A 77 -3.64 -8.55 3.32
N GLU A 78 -4.02 -7.41 3.90
CA GLU A 78 -5.26 -7.27 4.66
C GLU A 78 -6.50 -7.58 3.81
N VAL A 79 -6.54 -7.11 2.56
CA VAL A 79 -7.66 -7.39 1.65
C VAL A 79 -7.72 -8.87 1.24
N LEU A 80 -6.58 -9.50 0.97
CA LEU A 80 -6.52 -10.92 0.60
C LEU A 80 -6.93 -11.82 1.77
N GLU A 81 -6.45 -11.52 2.98
CA GLU A 81 -6.79 -12.25 4.21
C GLU A 81 -8.27 -12.10 4.57
N ASN A 82 -8.84 -10.90 4.44
CA ASN A 82 -10.25 -10.67 4.79
C ASN A 82 -11.25 -11.33 3.82
N ASN A 83 -10.84 -11.65 2.60
CA ASN A 83 -11.72 -12.21 1.57
C ASN A 83 -11.43 -13.69 1.26
N ASP A 84 -10.47 -14.31 1.97
CA ASP A 84 -10.06 -15.72 1.78
C ASP A 84 -9.84 -16.08 0.29
N PHE A 85 -9.24 -15.17 -0.48
CA PHE A 85 -9.06 -15.40 -1.92
C PHE A 85 -7.99 -16.47 -2.17
N GLU A 86 -8.35 -17.54 -2.85
CA GLU A 86 -7.39 -18.49 -3.41
C GLU A 86 -6.86 -17.97 -4.75
N TYR A 87 -5.65 -17.41 -4.72
CA TYR A 87 -4.97 -16.90 -5.91
C TYR A 87 -3.81 -17.81 -6.32
N PRO A 88 -3.74 -18.27 -7.59
CA PRO A 88 -2.67 -19.13 -8.07
C PRO A 88 -1.35 -18.38 -8.35
N CYS A 89 -1.39 -17.04 -8.37
CA CYS A 89 -0.24 -16.19 -8.71
C CYS A 89 -0.29 -14.89 -7.90
N ALA A 90 0.85 -14.25 -7.73
CA ALA A 90 0.94 -12.94 -7.08
C ALA A 90 0.01 -11.93 -7.78
N PRO A 91 -0.81 -11.20 -7.01
CA PRO A 91 -1.70 -10.18 -7.57
C PRO A 91 -0.88 -9.00 -8.11
N LYS A 92 -1.45 -8.30 -9.09
CA LYS A 92 -0.87 -7.06 -9.62
C LYS A 92 -1.47 -5.88 -8.87
N VAL A 93 -0.65 -4.87 -8.59
CA VAL A 93 -1.10 -3.63 -7.96
C VAL A 93 -0.82 -2.47 -8.89
N ASP A 94 -1.84 -1.69 -9.18
CA ASP A 94 -1.75 -0.42 -9.90
C ASP A 94 -2.14 0.74 -8.97
N ILE A 95 -1.42 1.85 -9.07
CA ILE A 95 -1.72 3.06 -8.29
C ILE A 95 -2.63 3.95 -9.16
N LEU A 96 -3.89 4.13 -8.74
CA LEU A 96 -4.85 4.95 -9.48
C LEU A 96 -4.70 6.43 -9.15
N GLU A 97 -4.65 6.77 -7.87
CA GLU A 97 -4.55 8.16 -7.40
C GLU A 97 -3.65 8.25 -6.16
N ARG A 98 -2.85 9.32 -6.09
CA ARG A 98 -1.91 9.59 -4.99
C ARG A 98 -2.35 10.74 -4.09
N GLU A 99 -3.06 11.72 -4.65
CA GLU A 99 -3.68 12.84 -3.93
C GLU A 99 -5.09 13.09 -4.50
N PRO A 100 -6.10 13.46 -3.69
CA PRO A 100 -6.07 13.75 -2.25
C PRO A 100 -6.14 12.53 -1.33
N LYS A 101 -6.48 11.34 -1.86
CA LYS A 101 -6.50 10.07 -1.14
C LYS A 101 -5.79 9.01 -1.94
N LEU A 102 -5.07 8.11 -1.27
CA LEU A 102 -4.36 7.02 -1.92
C LEU A 102 -5.37 5.95 -2.37
N LYS A 103 -5.50 5.78 -3.69
CA LYS A 103 -6.32 4.74 -4.31
C LYS A 103 -5.45 3.73 -5.02
N LEU A 104 -5.66 2.46 -4.70
CA LEU A 104 -4.95 1.33 -5.28
C LEU A 104 -5.96 0.44 -6.02
N ASN A 105 -5.58 -0.07 -7.18
CA ASN A 105 -6.29 -1.16 -7.84
C ASN A 105 -5.49 -2.45 -7.64
N LEU A 106 -6.08 -3.44 -6.99
CA LEU A 106 -5.50 -4.76 -6.79
C LEU A 106 -6.20 -5.74 -7.73
N MET A 107 -5.44 -6.25 -8.70
CA MET A 107 -5.92 -7.24 -9.65
C MET A 107 -5.51 -8.64 -9.19
N VAL A 108 -6.49 -9.43 -8.75
CA VAL A 108 -6.29 -10.77 -8.21
C VAL A 108 -6.77 -11.81 -9.24
N PRO A 109 -5.89 -12.69 -9.74
CA PRO A 109 -6.31 -13.81 -10.58
C PRO A 109 -6.99 -14.89 -9.72
N MET A 110 -8.12 -15.41 -10.18
CA MET A 110 -8.84 -16.48 -9.51
C MET A 110 -8.62 -17.84 -10.17
N MET A 111 -8.69 -18.90 -9.37
CA MET A 111 -8.71 -20.25 -9.90
C MET A 111 -10.01 -20.52 -10.69
N PRO A 112 -9.94 -21.28 -11.78
CA PRO A 112 -11.14 -21.70 -12.50
C PRO A 112 -11.92 -22.73 -11.69
N VAL A 113 -13.23 -22.52 -11.52
CA VAL A 113 -14.12 -23.54 -10.98
C VAL A 113 -14.27 -24.66 -12.01
N VAL A 114 -13.58 -25.78 -11.82
CA VAL A 114 -13.74 -26.97 -12.66
C VAL A 114 -14.93 -27.80 -12.19
N LYS A 115 -15.97 -27.90 -13.03
CA LYS A 115 -17.04 -28.89 -12.86
C LYS A 115 -16.77 -30.04 -13.82
N VAL A 116 -16.42 -31.21 -13.27
CA VAL A 116 -16.26 -32.44 -14.06
C VAL A 116 -17.65 -32.87 -14.51
N GLY A 117 -17.90 -32.89 -15.81
CA GLY A 117 -19.14 -33.43 -16.39
C GLY A 117 -19.09 -34.95 -16.38
N ASN A 118 -20.17 -35.60 -15.92
CA ASN A 118 -20.42 -37.02 -16.20
C ASN A 118 -20.77 -37.22 -17.67
#